data_AF-A7SR40-F1
#
_entry.id   AF-A7SR40-F1
#
_cell.length_a   1.000
_cell.length_b   1.000
_cell.length_c   1.000
_cell.angle_alpha   90.00
_cell.angle_beta   90.00
_cell.angle_gamma   90.00
#
_symmetry.space_group_name_H-M   'P 1'
#
loop_
_entity.id
_entity.type
_entity.pdbx_description
1 polymer ?
#
loop_
_entity_poly.entity_id
_entity_poly.type
_entity_poly.pdbx_seq_one_letter_code
_entity_poly.pdbx_strand_id
1 'polypeptide(L)'
;PVIPFGGPGIVCQIDESRFNHKPKYNRGRPPMRENWVFGVLSTAYSPSRGYFQLVPRRDAETLLTIIQRALLPGSTVHSDDWAAYRRLQARLPNIVANQGVVVHRYNFVDPITGVHTQNIESLWSRLKSTVKERRGIR
;
A
#
# COMPACT_ATOMS: atom_id res chain seq x y z
N PRO A 1 -18.06 3.90 -6.75
CA PRO A 1 -17.12 3.54 -7.85
C PRO A 1 -15.71 4.07 -7.55
N VAL A 2 -14.68 3.22 -7.64
CA VAL A 2 -13.28 3.69 -7.57
C VAL A 2 -12.96 4.35 -8.91
N ILE A 3 -12.39 5.55 -8.88
CA ILE A 3 -11.86 6.20 -10.09
C ILE A 3 -10.41 5.71 -10.22
N PRO A 4 -10.07 4.92 -11.26
CA PRO A 4 -8.72 4.41 -11.42
C PRO A 4 -7.72 5.55 -11.68
N PHE A 5 -6.47 5.35 -11.28
CA PHE A 5 -5.37 6.30 -11.48
C PHE A 5 -4.09 5.57 -11.86
N GLY A 6 -3.01 6.31 -12.10
CA GLY A 6 -1.78 5.75 -12.65
C GLY A 6 -1.77 5.87 -14.17
N GLY A 7 -1.35 4.80 -14.84
CA GLY A 7 -1.22 4.72 -16.29
C GLY A 7 0.23 4.76 -16.76
N PRO A 8 0.45 4.76 -18.09
CA PRO A 8 1.79 4.69 -18.66
C PRO A 8 2.72 5.78 -18.12
N GLY A 9 3.90 5.37 -17.64
CA GLY A 9 4.91 6.29 -17.09
C GLY A 9 4.62 6.82 -15.68
N ILE A 10 3.48 6.45 -15.07
CA ILE A 10 3.14 6.86 -13.71
C ILE A 10 3.50 5.78 -12.70
N VAL A 11 4.22 6.19 -11.65
CA VAL A 11 4.53 5.31 -10.52
C VAL A 11 3.37 5.32 -9.51
N CYS A 12 2.96 4.12 -9.14
CA CYS A 12 2.00 3.88 -8.08
C CYS A 12 2.65 3.07 -6.97
N GLN A 13 2.61 3.57 -5.74
CA GLN A 13 3.09 2.85 -4.55
C GLN A 13 1.92 2.10 -3.91
N ILE A 14 2.14 0.84 -3.52
CA ILE A 14 1.15 0.01 -2.83
C ILE A 14 1.72 -0.54 -1.54
N ASP A 15 0.88 -0.67 -0.52
CA ASP A 15 1.26 -1.18 0.80
C ASP A 15 0.02 -1.55 1.63
N GLU A 16 0.18 -2.40 2.63
CA GLU A 16 -0.83 -2.67 3.65
C GLU A 16 -0.43 -2.08 5.00
N SER A 17 -1.40 -1.49 5.68
CA SER A 17 -1.20 -1.01 7.03
C SER A 17 -2.28 -1.51 7.97
N ARG A 18 -1.85 -1.91 9.17
CA ARG A 18 -2.75 -2.24 10.26
C ARG A 18 -3.20 -0.98 11.01
N PHE A 19 -4.52 -0.76 11.06
CA PHE A 19 -5.21 0.35 11.72
C PHE A 19 -5.82 -0.09 13.04
N ASN A 20 -4.96 -0.53 13.95
CA ASN A 20 -5.37 -0.97 15.28
C ASN A 20 -4.73 -0.11 16.36
N HIS A 21 -5.42 0.01 17.50
CA HIS A 21 -4.77 0.43 18.72
C HIS A 21 -3.70 -0.61 19.09
N LYS A 22 -2.42 -0.21 19.11
CA LYS A 22 -1.33 -1.05 19.60
C LYS A 22 -1.20 -0.81 21.11
N PRO A 23 -1.42 -1.83 21.96
CA PRO A 23 -1.21 -1.68 23.40
C PRO A 23 0.22 -1.29 23.69
N LYS A 24 0.43 -0.45 24.71
CA LYS A 24 1.78 -0.02 25.11
C LYS A 24 2.58 -1.25 25.54
N TYR A 25 3.76 -1.44 24.96
CA TYR A 25 4.64 -2.62 25.20
C TYR A 25 3.98 -3.97 24.89
N ASN A 26 3.00 -4.02 23.99
CA ASN A 26 2.16 -5.22 23.75
C ASN A 26 1.50 -5.75 25.05
N ARG A 27 1.33 -4.92 26.08
CA ARG A 27 0.65 -5.26 27.33
C ARG A 27 -0.72 -4.59 27.41
N GLY A 28 -1.71 -5.32 27.90
CA GLY A 28 -3.10 -4.88 27.98
C GLY A 28 -3.99 -5.58 26.95
N ARG A 29 -5.23 -5.10 26.79
CA ARG A 29 -6.23 -5.74 25.93
C ARG A 29 -5.87 -5.57 24.45
N PRO A 30 -5.54 -6.65 23.72
CA PRO A 30 -5.33 -6.56 22.28
C PRO A 30 -6.65 -6.22 21.58
N PRO A 31 -6.60 -5.60 20.39
CA PRO A 31 -7.80 -5.35 19.61
C PRO A 31 -8.49 -6.67 19.24
N MET A 32 -9.82 -6.71 19.38
CA MET A 32 -10.62 -7.91 19.07
C MET A 32 -10.73 -8.19 17.56
N ARG A 33 -10.50 -7.18 16.72
CA ARG A 33 -10.53 -7.30 15.25
C ARG A 33 -9.28 -6.67 14.67
N GLU A 34 -8.72 -7.29 13.64
CA GLU A 34 -7.63 -6.69 12.87
C GLU A 34 -8.20 -5.84 11.74
N ASN A 35 -7.94 -4.53 11.79
CA ASN A 35 -8.38 -3.61 10.75
C ASN A 35 -7.22 -3.42 9.78
N TRP A 36 -7.12 -4.29 8.78
CA TRP A 36 -6.16 -4.15 7.70
C TRP A 36 -6.70 -3.19 6.66
N VAL A 37 -5.86 -2.24 6.24
CA VAL A 37 -6.16 -1.31 5.16
C VAL A 37 -5.12 -1.52 4.08
N PHE A 38 -5.56 -1.74 2.86
CA PHE A 38 -4.70 -1.72 1.69
C PHE A 38 -4.74 -0.34 1.06
N GLY A 39 -3.57 0.20 0.71
CA GLY A 39 -3.41 1.51 0.11
C GLY A 39 -2.75 1.41 -1.26
N VAL A 40 -3.22 2.27 -2.17
CA VAL A 40 -2.62 2.49 -3.48
C VAL A 40 -2.46 4.00 -3.64
N LEU A 41 -1.26 4.47 -3.94
CA LEU A 41 -0.91 5.89 -4.01
C LEU A 41 -0.28 6.21 -5.37
N SER A 42 -0.79 7.22 -6.07
CA SER A 42 -0.17 7.73 -7.30
C SER A 42 0.79 8.87 -7.01
N THR A 43 1.97 8.83 -7.62
CA THR A 43 2.96 9.92 -7.56
C THR A 43 2.73 10.99 -8.64
N ALA A 44 1.68 10.87 -9.46
CA ALA A 44 1.36 11.86 -10.50
C ALA A 44 0.91 13.23 -9.97
N TYR A 45 0.64 13.35 -8.67
CA TYR A 45 0.10 14.53 -8.03
C TYR A 45 0.99 15.00 -6.89
N SER A 46 0.99 16.32 -6.66
CA SER A 46 1.56 16.94 -5.46
C SER A 46 0.50 17.82 -4.79
N PRO A 47 0.00 17.47 -3.59
CA PRO A 47 0.32 16.24 -2.84
C PRO A 47 -0.21 14.97 -3.52
N SER A 48 0.45 13.84 -3.26
CA SER A 48 0.08 12.54 -3.83
C SER A 48 -1.36 12.14 -3.50
N ARG A 49 -2.03 11.48 -4.43
CA ARG A 49 -3.43 11.02 -4.29
C ARG A 49 -3.48 9.51 -4.18
N GLY A 50 -4.23 9.01 -3.21
CA GLY A 50 -4.32 7.57 -2.96
C GLY A 50 -5.74 7.08 -2.70
N TYR A 51 -5.93 5.79 -2.94
CA TYR A 51 -7.12 5.03 -2.60
C TYR A 51 -6.79 4.07 -1.44
N PHE A 52 -7.70 4.02 -0.47
CA PHE A 52 -7.53 3.23 0.75
C PHE A 52 -8.79 2.43 1.00
N GLN A 53 -8.63 1.12 1.20
CA GLN A 53 -9.74 0.22 1.42
C GLN A 53 -9.46 -0.68 2.62
N LEU A 54 -10.44 -0.80 3.52
CA LEU A 54 -10.43 -1.86 4.54
C LEU A 54 -10.50 -3.22 3.83
N VAL A 55 -9.59 -4.12 4.19
CA VAL A 55 -9.53 -5.48 3.65
C VAL A 55 -9.65 -6.49 4.77
N PRO A 56 -10.53 -7.51 4.64
CA PRO A 56 -10.66 -8.54 5.66
C PRO A 56 -9.45 -9.48 5.68
N ARG A 57 -8.78 -9.63 4.53
CA ARG A 57 -7.58 -10.43 4.34
C ARG A 57 -6.60 -9.69 3.43
N ARG A 58 -5.31 -9.87 3.68
CA ARG A 58 -4.19 -9.33 2.88
C ARG A 58 -3.55 -10.42 2.01
N ASP A 59 -4.37 -11.35 1.56
CA ASP A 59 -3.96 -12.40 0.65
C ASP A 59 -3.82 -11.85 -0.78
N ALA A 60 -3.09 -12.60 -1.59
CA ALA A 60 -2.74 -12.16 -2.92
C ALA A 60 -3.97 -11.98 -3.82
N GLU A 61 -5.01 -12.79 -3.66
CA GLU A 61 -6.26 -12.68 -4.43
C GLU A 61 -6.96 -11.34 -4.15
N THR A 62 -7.20 -11.04 -2.87
CA THR A 62 -7.87 -9.81 -2.43
C THR A 62 -7.14 -8.57 -2.93
N LEU A 63 -5.82 -8.53 -2.78
CA LEU A 63 -5.01 -7.38 -3.15
C LEU A 63 -4.95 -7.19 -4.67
N LEU A 64 -4.79 -8.27 -5.45
CA LEU A 64 -4.80 -8.18 -6.91
C LEU A 64 -6.12 -7.61 -7.43
N THR A 65 -7.26 -8.06 -6.90
CA THR A 65 -8.57 -7.56 -7.31
C THR A 65 -8.71 -6.06 -7.02
N ILE A 66 -8.11 -5.56 -5.94
CA ILE A 66 -8.10 -4.12 -5.66
C ILE A 66 -7.19 -3.38 -6.64
N ILE A 67 -5.95 -3.87 -6.85
CA ILE A 67 -4.98 -3.28 -7.79
C ILE A 67 -5.59 -3.16 -9.19
N GLN A 68 -6.22 -4.22 -9.69
CA GLN A 68 -6.83 -4.25 -11.02
C GLN A 68 -7.96 -3.21 -11.19
N ARG A 69 -8.68 -2.87 -10.12
CA ARG A 69 -9.75 -1.87 -10.14
C ARG A 69 -9.25 -0.44 -9.89
N ALA A 70 -8.16 -0.30 -9.15
CA ALA A 70 -7.64 1.00 -8.71
C ALA A 70 -6.63 1.59 -9.69
N LEU A 71 -5.96 0.77 -10.51
CA LEU A 71 -4.93 1.21 -11.43
C LEU A 71 -5.40 1.23 -12.89
N LEU A 72 -4.93 2.24 -13.63
CA LEU A 72 -5.04 2.28 -15.07
C LEU A 72 -4.01 1.33 -15.73
N PRO A 73 -4.33 0.76 -16.90
CA PRO A 73 -3.41 -0.03 -17.70
C PRO A 73 -2.05 0.63 -17.92
N GLY A 74 -0.97 -0.15 -17.84
CA GLY A 74 0.39 0.31 -18.08
C GLY A 74 1.08 1.05 -16.92
N SER A 75 0.55 0.95 -15.71
CA SER A 75 1.14 1.57 -14.51
C SER A 75 2.46 0.92 -14.10
N THR A 76 3.38 1.71 -13.55
CA THR A 76 4.55 1.19 -12.83
C THR A 76 4.18 1.04 -11.35
N VAL A 77 4.37 -0.14 -10.77
CA VAL A 77 3.99 -0.40 -9.36
C VAL A 77 5.23 -0.61 -8.50
N HIS A 78 5.33 0.16 -7.42
CA HIS A 78 6.37 0.00 -6.38
C HIS A 78 5.73 -0.59 -5.11
N SER A 79 6.33 -1.65 -4.57
CA SER A 79 5.90 -2.29 -3.32
C SER A 79 7.09 -2.67 -2.44
N ASP A 80 6.81 -3.10 -1.22
CA ASP A 80 7.76 -3.89 -0.44
C ASP A 80 7.89 -5.33 -0.99
N ASP A 81 8.69 -6.16 -0.32
CA ASP A 81 8.92 -7.55 -0.68
C ASP A 81 7.86 -8.54 -0.16
N TRP A 82 6.66 -8.04 0.17
CA TRP A 82 5.56 -8.87 0.64
C TRP A 82 5.18 -9.96 -0.37
N ALA A 83 5.00 -11.19 0.13
CA ALA A 83 4.81 -12.36 -0.72
C ALA A 83 3.59 -12.26 -1.65
N ALA A 84 2.55 -11.52 -1.24
CA ALA A 84 1.35 -11.31 -2.04
C ALA A 84 1.60 -10.50 -3.32
N TYR A 85 2.69 -9.71 -3.37
CA TYR A 85 3.11 -8.92 -4.52
C TYR A 85 4.11 -9.62 -5.43
N ARG A 86 4.46 -10.88 -5.16
CA ARG A 86 5.37 -11.62 -6.05
C ARG A 86 4.78 -11.72 -7.45
N ARG A 87 5.62 -11.38 -8.44
CA ARG A 87 5.32 -11.45 -9.88
C ARG A 87 4.06 -10.67 -10.27
N LEU A 88 3.86 -9.45 -9.76
CA LEU A 88 2.70 -8.61 -10.08
C LEU A 88 2.55 -8.40 -11.58
N GLN A 89 3.66 -8.13 -12.29
CA GLN A 89 3.65 -7.94 -13.74
C GLN A 89 3.12 -9.18 -14.48
N ALA A 90 3.51 -10.38 -14.06
CA ALA A 90 3.01 -11.62 -14.68
C ALA A 90 1.54 -11.91 -14.32
N ARG A 91 1.10 -11.50 -13.12
CA ARG A 91 -0.25 -11.74 -12.62
C ARG A 91 -1.28 -10.72 -13.13
N LEU A 92 -0.84 -9.50 -13.44
CA LEU A 92 -1.66 -8.42 -13.98
C LEU A 92 -0.97 -7.73 -15.17
N PRO A 93 -0.68 -8.45 -16.27
CA PRO A 93 0.16 -7.95 -17.37
C PRO A 93 -0.44 -6.74 -18.10
N ASN A 94 -1.77 -6.61 -18.11
CA ASN A 94 -2.44 -5.47 -18.73
C ASN A 94 -2.47 -4.23 -17.83
N ILE A 95 -2.20 -4.38 -16.52
CA ILE A 95 -2.28 -3.29 -15.53
C ILE A 95 -0.90 -2.82 -15.14
N VAL A 96 0.02 -3.76 -14.87
CA VAL A 96 1.35 -3.49 -14.35
C VAL A 96 2.36 -3.63 -15.47
N ALA A 97 2.86 -2.51 -16.00
CA ALA A 97 3.90 -2.51 -17.03
C ALA A 97 5.27 -2.84 -16.43
N ASN A 98 5.57 -2.26 -15.26
CA ASN A 98 6.83 -2.47 -14.55
C ASN A 98 6.57 -2.68 -13.06
N GLN A 99 7.37 -3.54 -12.43
CA GLN A 99 7.33 -3.77 -10.99
C GLN A 99 8.66 -3.38 -10.36
N GLY A 100 8.62 -2.44 -9.42
CA GLY A 100 9.72 -2.14 -8.51
C GLY A 100 9.45 -2.75 -7.14
N VAL A 101 10.46 -3.36 -6.53
CA VAL A 101 10.37 -3.93 -5.18
C VAL A 101 11.50 -3.38 -4.33
N VAL A 102 11.18 -2.85 -3.16
CA VAL A 102 12.17 -2.49 -2.14
C VAL A 102 12.14 -3.52 -1.02
N VAL A 103 13.31 -4.03 -0.65
CA VAL A 103 13.45 -4.98 0.44
C VAL A 103 13.86 -4.22 1.70
N HIS A 104 12.89 -3.94 2.58
CA HIS A 104 13.10 -3.14 3.79
C HIS A 104 14.07 -3.76 4.80
N ARG A 105 14.40 -5.05 4.65
CA ARG A 105 15.48 -5.69 5.43
C ARG A 105 16.85 -5.06 5.14
N TYR A 106 17.07 -4.60 3.91
CA TYR A 106 18.37 -4.13 3.46
C TYR A 106 18.39 -2.61 3.27
N ASN A 107 17.36 -2.05 2.64
CA ASN A 107 17.34 -0.65 2.25
C ASN A 107 15.93 -0.04 2.35
N PHE A 108 15.84 1.27 2.59
CA PHE A 108 14.60 2.05 2.49
C PHE A 108 14.38 2.64 1.08
N VAL A 109 15.47 2.76 0.32
CA VAL A 109 15.51 3.15 -1.09
C VAL A 109 16.50 2.19 -1.75
N ASP A 110 16.09 1.49 -2.79
CA ASP A 110 17.00 0.62 -3.55
C ASP A 110 18.14 1.47 -4.15
N PRO A 111 19.41 1.20 -3.83
CA PRO A 111 20.53 2.05 -4.27
C PRO A 111 20.86 1.93 -5.77
N ILE A 112 20.38 0.88 -6.44
CA ILE A 112 20.63 0.62 -7.86
C ILE A 112 19.48 1.18 -8.69
N THR A 113 18.23 0.89 -8.29
CA THR A 113 17.04 1.24 -9.08
C THR A 113 16.36 2.53 -8.62
N GLY A 114 16.68 3.02 -7.42
CA GLY A 114 16.00 4.16 -6.79
C GLY A 114 14.58 3.87 -6.31
N VAL A 115 14.12 2.62 -6.38
CA VAL A 115 12.76 2.22 -5.96
C VAL A 115 12.59 2.45 -4.45
N HIS A 116 11.46 3.05 -4.09
CA HIS A 116 11.08 3.29 -2.70
C HIS A 116 9.55 3.37 -2.55
N THR A 117 9.08 3.20 -1.31
CA THR A 117 7.66 3.24 -0.88
C THR A 117 7.39 4.37 0.14
N GLN A 118 8.30 5.33 0.27
CA GLN A 118 8.24 6.36 1.31
C GLN A 118 7.00 7.28 1.23
N ASN A 119 6.43 7.50 0.04
CA ASN A 119 5.26 8.37 -0.09
C ASN A 119 4.04 7.73 0.58
N ILE A 120 3.84 6.42 0.37
CA ILE A 120 2.75 5.69 1.00
C ILE A 120 2.99 5.49 2.51
N GLU A 121 4.24 5.25 2.94
CA GLU A 121 4.62 5.21 4.36
C GLU A 121 4.33 6.54 5.09
N SER A 122 4.70 7.66 4.48
CA SER A 122 4.43 9.00 5.01
C SER A 122 2.92 9.26 5.13
N LEU A 123 2.15 8.84 4.12
CA LEU A 123 0.70 8.97 4.13
C LEU A 123 0.05 8.09 5.21
N TRP A 124 0.57 6.87 5.45
CA TRP A 124 0.12 6.05 6.58
C TRP A 124 0.33 6.71 7.93
N SER A 125 1.47 7.38 8.12
CA SER A 125 1.75 8.12 9.34
C SER A 125 0.68 9.19 9.59
N ARG A 126 0.32 9.95 8.54
CA ARG A 126 -0.74 10.99 8.59
C ARG A 126 -2.12 10.39 8.84
N LEU A 127 -2.51 9.32 8.16
CA LEU A 127 -3.81 8.68 8.37
C LEU A 127 -3.94 8.10 9.78
N LYS A 128 -2.87 7.49 10.31
CA LYS A 128 -2.86 6.92 11.66
C LYS A 128 -2.81 7.99 12.76
N SER A 129 -2.24 9.18 12.51
CA SER A 129 -2.25 10.25 13.52
C SER A 129 -3.67 10.70 13.84
N THR A 130 -4.52 10.88 12.83
CA THR A 130 -5.94 11.21 13.01
C THR A 130 -6.69 10.14 13.80
N VAL A 131 -6.37 8.85 13.58
CA VAL A 131 -6.97 7.76 14.36
C VAL A 131 -6.49 7.78 15.82
N LYS A 132 -5.22 8.09 16.06
CA LYS A 132 -4.66 8.21 17.42
C LYS A 132 -5.28 9.36 18.19
N GLU A 133 -5.45 10.52 17.55
CA GLU A 133 -6.15 11.69 18.12
C GLU A 133 -7.57 11.33 18.56
N ARG A 134 -8.27 10.50 17.78
CA ARG A 134 -9.62 9.99 18.09
C ARG A 134 -9.64 8.84 19.11
N ARG A 135 -8.50 8.52 19.73
CA ARG A 135 -8.32 7.43 20.71
C ARG A 135 -8.62 6.02 20.15
N GLY A 136 -8.36 5.83 18.86
CA GLY A 136 -8.47 4.53 18.18
C GLY A 136 -9.78 4.35 17.41
N ILE A 137 -9.91 3.18 16.78
CA ILE A 137 -11.14 2.73 16.10
C ILE A 137 -11.81 1.76 17.08
N ARG A 138 -13.02 2.09 17.55
CA ARG A 138 -13.83 1.19 18.37
C ARG A 138 -14.44 0.09 17.52
#